data_AF-A0A0M3KA10-F1
#
_entry.id   AF-A0A0M3KA10-F1
#
_cell.length_a   1.000
_cell.length_b   1.000
_cell.length_c   1.000
_cell.angle_alpha   90.00
_cell.angle_beta   90.00
_cell.angle_gamma   90.00
#
_symmetry.space_group_name_H-M   'P 1'
#
loop_
_entity.id
_entity.type
_entity.pdbx_description
1 polymer ?
#
loop_
_entity_poly.entity_id
_entity_poly.type
_entity_poly.pdbx_seq_one_letter_code
_entity_poly.pdbx_strand_id
1 'polypeptide(L)'
;LVVYVRALHMLSSALLLAQKQVSAEALHPSPAVQHVLNQLNDKYHQCLMRSQELASLGLPAADPAMAVISAERIMYKHAIDLCQSAALDELFGNPHLCSQRYQTAYMMLHTLSEQVSSESDKMILSKYKTAVEKRLRILEKQGLVQAISTT
;
A
#
# COMPACT_ATOMS: atom_id res chain seq x y z
N LEU A 1 3.64 8.07 -12.02
CA LEU A 1 4.16 9.26 -11.31
C LEU A 1 3.46 9.53 -9.98
N VAL A 2 2.15 9.78 -9.95
CA VAL A 2 1.41 10.16 -8.72
C VAL A 2 1.57 9.18 -7.54
N VAL A 3 1.66 7.89 -7.81
CA VAL A 3 1.91 6.86 -6.77
C VAL A 3 3.30 7.01 -6.15
N TYR A 4 4.35 7.27 -6.94
CA TYR A 4 5.70 7.50 -6.41
C TYR A 4 5.78 8.80 -5.60
N VAL A 5 5.11 9.87 -6.04
CA VAL A 5 5.03 11.12 -5.28
C VAL A 5 4.34 10.90 -3.94
N ARG A 6 3.25 10.12 -3.91
CA ARG A 6 2.57 9.75 -2.66
C ARG A 6 3.49 8.93 -1.74
N ALA A 7 4.20 7.95 -2.28
CA ALA A 7 5.17 7.16 -1.51
C ALA A 7 6.29 8.04 -0.92
N LEU A 8 6.83 8.99 -1.69
CA LEU A 8 7.83 9.95 -1.23
C LEU A 8 7.33 10.77 -0.03
N HIS A 9 6.09 11.28 -0.08
CA HIS A 9 5.50 12.01 1.04
C HIS A 9 5.36 11.14 2.30
N MET A 10 4.94 9.88 2.15
CA MET A 10 4.82 8.95 3.27
C MET A 10 6.18 8.60 3.88
N LEU A 11 7.17 8.29 3.04
CA LEU A 11 8.53 7.96 3.48
C LEU A 11 9.22 9.15 4.14
N SER A 12 9.09 10.35 3.57
CA SER A 12 9.60 11.58 4.17
C SER A 12 8.97 11.84 5.54
N SER A 13 7.65 11.70 5.64
CA SER A 13 6.92 11.87 6.90
C SER A 13 7.34 10.84 7.96
N ALA A 14 7.56 9.58 7.57
CA ALA A 14 8.04 8.53 8.47
C ALA A 14 9.47 8.82 8.97
N LEU A 15 10.38 9.25 8.08
CA LEU A 15 11.75 9.62 8.44
C LEU A 15 11.78 10.84 9.39
N LEU A 16 10.98 11.87 9.11
CA LEU A 16 10.85 13.05 9.98
C LEU A 16 10.27 12.70 11.35
N LEU A 17 9.25 11.83 11.37
CA LEU A 17 8.69 11.34 12.63
C LEU A 17 9.75 10.59 13.44
N ALA A 18 10.48 9.67 12.81
CA ALA A 18 11.52 8.91 13.50
C ALA A 18 12.64 9.84 14.02
N GLN A 19 13.07 10.82 13.24
CA GLN A 19 14.04 11.83 13.68
C GLN A 19 13.54 12.56 14.93
N LYS A 20 12.28 13.03 14.92
CA LYS A 20 11.66 13.71 16.05
C LYS A 20 11.60 12.82 17.29
N GLN A 21 11.24 11.55 17.15
CA GLN A 21 11.13 10.61 18.27
C GLN A 21 12.49 10.22 18.85
N VAL A 22 13.54 10.14 18.01
CA VAL A 22 14.93 9.96 18.49
C VAL A 22 15.38 11.18 19.27
N SER A 23 15.13 12.39 18.76
CA SER A 23 15.47 13.63 19.48
C SER A 23 14.69 13.82 20.78
N ALA A 24 13.48 13.27 20.88
CA ALA A 24 12.66 13.28 22.08
C ALA A 24 12.96 12.12 23.04
N GLU A 25 13.98 11.30 22.78
CA GLU A 25 14.36 10.10 23.54
C GLU A 25 13.27 9.02 23.66
N ALA A 26 12.14 9.19 22.97
CA ALA A 26 11.03 8.24 22.95
C ALA A 26 11.29 7.04 22.02
N LEU A 27 12.23 7.19 21.07
CA LEU A 27 12.70 6.11 20.20
C LEU A 27 14.20 5.89 20.40
N HIS A 28 14.56 4.74 20.98
CA HIS A 28 15.95 4.38 21.18
C HIS A 28 16.62 3.92 19.86
N PRO A 29 17.80 4.45 19.51
CA PRO A 29 18.50 4.10 18.28
C PRO A 29 19.19 2.73 18.38
N SER A 30 18.39 1.67 18.33
CA SER A 30 18.87 0.28 18.31
C SER A 30 19.31 -0.15 16.89
N PRO A 31 20.05 -1.26 16.75
CA PRO A 31 20.37 -1.83 15.44
C PRO A 31 19.12 -2.11 14.58
N ALA A 32 18.02 -2.53 15.21
CA ALA A 32 16.76 -2.75 14.51
C ALA A 32 16.15 -1.44 13.99
N VAL A 33 16.15 -0.38 14.80
CA VAL A 33 15.67 0.94 14.39
C VAL A 33 16.54 1.51 13.26
N GLN A 34 17.86 1.40 13.37
CA GLN A 34 18.78 1.80 12.31
C GLN A 34 18.54 1.02 11.01
N HIS A 35 18.28 -0.28 11.11
CA HIS A 35 17.96 -1.11 9.96
C HIS A 35 16.69 -0.64 9.25
N VAL A 36 15.61 -0.37 10.00
CA VAL A 36 14.36 0.15 9.44
C VAL A 36 14.54 1.54 8.83
N LEU A 37 15.27 2.44 9.49
CA LEU A 37 15.58 3.77 8.96
C LEU A 37 16.36 3.70 7.63
N ASN A 38 17.33 2.79 7.54
CA ASN A 38 18.08 2.56 6.31
C ASN A 38 17.17 2.03 5.20
N GLN A 39 16.25 1.11 5.50
CA GLN A 39 15.27 0.64 4.51
C GLN A 39 14.33 1.76 4.04
N LEU A 40 13.83 2.60 4.95
CA LEU A 40 12.99 3.75 4.59
C LEU A 40 13.75 4.72 3.69
N ASN A 41 15.00 5.01 4.01
CA ASN A 41 15.85 5.90 3.24
C ASN A 41 16.17 5.32 1.85
N ASP A 42 16.53 4.04 1.75
CA ASP A 42 16.75 3.36 0.48
C ASP A 42 15.50 3.38 -0.41
N LYS A 43 14.33 3.09 0.17
CA LYS A 43 13.05 3.18 -0.55
C LYS A 43 12.71 4.60 -0.99
N TYR A 44 13.06 5.61 -0.19
CA TYR A 44 12.88 7.01 -0.56
C TYR A 44 13.70 7.35 -1.81
N HIS A 45 14.98 6.99 -1.83
CA HIS A 45 15.85 7.24 -2.98
C HIS A 45 15.39 6.46 -4.23
N GLN A 46 14.97 5.20 -4.08
CA GLN A 46 14.39 4.43 -5.19
C GLN A 46 13.15 5.10 -5.77
N CYS A 47 12.22 5.56 -4.91
CA CYS A 47 11.03 6.28 -5.37
C CYS A 47 11.38 7.60 -6.05
N LEU A 48 12.38 8.32 -5.53
CA LEU A 48 12.83 9.59 -6.10
C LEU A 48 13.37 9.38 -7.50
N MET A 49 14.31 8.46 -7.68
CA MET A 49 14.92 8.12 -8.97
C MET A 49 13.85 7.70 -9.99
N ARG A 50 12.94 6.80 -9.60
CA ARG A 50 11.84 6.36 -10.48
C ARG A 50 10.87 7.49 -10.82
N SER A 51 10.56 8.37 -9.87
CA SER A 51 9.69 9.52 -10.14
C SER A 51 10.32 10.50 -11.13
N GLN A 52 11.62 10.75 -11.02
CA GLN A 52 12.38 11.63 -11.91
C GLN A 52 12.48 11.03 -13.32
N GLU A 53 12.77 9.73 -13.42
CA GLU A 53 12.76 8.98 -14.69
C GLU A 53 11.38 9.06 -15.37
N LEU A 54 10.29 8.85 -14.63
CA LEU A 54 8.94 8.97 -15.18
C LEU A 54 8.57 10.40 -15.56
N ALA A 55 9.05 11.39 -14.82
CA ALA A 55 8.80 12.80 -15.13
C ALA A 55 9.56 13.26 -16.39
N SER A 56 10.77 12.73 -16.62
CA SER A 56 11.59 13.08 -17.79
C SER A 56 11.04 12.52 -19.10
N LEU A 57 10.22 11.46 -19.05
CA LEU A 57 9.48 10.94 -20.21
C LEU A 57 8.38 11.90 -20.72
N GLY A 58 8.14 12.99 -19.99
CA GLY A 58 7.08 13.94 -20.28
C GLY A 58 5.73 13.46 -19.76
N LEU A 59 4.93 14.41 -19.26
CA LEU A 59 3.53 14.14 -19.01
C LEU A 59 2.78 14.30 -20.33
N PRO A 60 1.89 13.37 -20.72
CA PRO A 60 1.04 13.56 -21.88
C PRO A 60 0.30 14.89 -21.74
N ALA A 61 0.09 15.58 -22.87
CA ALA A 61 -0.63 16.85 -22.91
C ALA A 61 -1.91 16.74 -22.08
N ALA A 62 -2.20 17.79 -21.30
CA ALA A 62 -3.24 17.81 -20.28
C ALA A 62 -4.63 17.54 -20.88
N ASP A 63 -4.94 16.26 -21.07
CA ASP A 63 -6.30 15.80 -21.28
C ASP A 63 -7.05 16.11 -19.97
N PRO A 64 -8.16 16.87 -20.00
CA PRO A 64 -8.97 17.11 -18.81
C PRO A 64 -9.40 15.81 -18.10
N ALA A 65 -9.45 14.66 -18.79
CA ALA A 65 -9.66 13.36 -18.18
C ALA A 65 -8.48 12.87 -17.32
N MET A 66 -7.25 13.29 -17.64
CA MET A 66 -6.02 12.97 -16.88
C MET A 66 -5.91 13.81 -15.60
N ALA A 67 -6.60 14.95 -15.51
CA ALA A 67 -6.63 15.81 -14.31
C ALA A 67 -7.27 15.13 -13.08
N VAL A 68 -7.96 13.99 -13.27
CA VAL A 68 -8.68 13.24 -12.24
C VAL A 68 -7.93 11.97 -11.79
N ILE A 69 -6.66 11.79 -12.22
CA ILE A 69 -5.86 10.62 -11.83
C ILE A 69 -5.17 10.89 -10.50
N SER A 70 -5.74 10.33 -9.43
CA SER A 70 -5.14 10.34 -8.09
C SER A 70 -4.46 9.02 -7.76
N ALA A 71 -3.48 9.05 -6.85
CA ALA A 71 -2.83 7.84 -6.37
C ALA A 71 -3.84 6.90 -5.70
N GLU A 72 -4.81 7.46 -4.98
CA GLU A 72 -5.87 6.74 -4.29
C GLU A 72 -6.74 5.94 -5.27
N ARG A 73 -7.14 6.57 -6.39
CA ARG A 73 -7.94 5.91 -7.43
C ARG A 73 -7.17 4.77 -8.10
N ILE A 74 -5.88 4.97 -8.36
CA ILE A 74 -5.01 3.92 -8.91
C ILE A 74 -4.89 2.76 -7.92
N MET A 75 -4.61 3.05 -6.65
CA MET A 75 -4.49 2.04 -5.60
C MET A 75 -5.79 1.26 -5.41
N TYR A 76 -6.94 1.95 -5.41
CA TYR A 76 -8.25 1.31 -5.30
C TYR A 76 -8.50 0.35 -6.47
N LYS A 77 -8.33 0.83 -7.71
CA LYS A 77 -8.51 -0.02 -8.90
C LYS A 77 -7.62 -1.25 -8.85
N HIS A 78 -6.35 -1.06 -8.51
CA HIS A 78 -5.40 -2.17 -8.42
C HIS A 78 -5.76 -3.16 -7.30
N ALA A 79 -6.25 -2.68 -6.14
CA ALA A 79 -6.72 -3.56 -5.08
C ALA A 79 -7.92 -4.43 -5.53
N ILE A 80 -8.84 -3.86 -6.32
CA ILE A 80 -9.96 -4.62 -6.90
C ILE A 80 -9.45 -5.64 -7.92
N ASP A 81 -8.53 -5.24 -8.82
CA ASP A 81 -7.94 -6.14 -9.82
C ASP A 81 -7.19 -7.32 -9.14
N LEU A 82 -6.50 -7.07 -8.03
CA LEU A 82 -5.86 -8.09 -7.20
C LEU A 82 -6.90 -9.04 -6.58
N CYS A 83 -8.02 -8.53 -6.06
CA CYS A 83 -9.08 -9.36 -5.49
C CYS A 83 -9.73 -10.27 -6.55
N GLN A 84 -9.95 -9.74 -7.75
CA GLN A 84 -10.51 -10.50 -8.88
C GLN A 84 -9.52 -11.57 -9.34
N SER A 85 -8.25 -11.21 -9.50
CA SER A 85 -7.19 -12.15 -9.87
C SER A 85 -7.06 -13.27 -8.84
N ALA A 86 -7.06 -12.91 -7.54
CA ALA A 86 -7.01 -13.88 -6.45
C ALA A 86 -8.21 -14.84 -6.48
N ALA A 87 -9.42 -14.34 -6.74
CA ALA A 87 -10.60 -15.18 -6.88
C ALA A 87 -10.51 -16.14 -8.07
N LEU A 88 -9.92 -15.71 -9.19
CA LEU A 88 -9.64 -16.60 -10.33
C LEU A 88 -8.60 -17.65 -9.98
N ASP A 89 -7.51 -17.28 -9.29
CA ASP A 89 -6.52 -18.26 -8.84
C ASP A 89 -7.14 -19.36 -7.97
N GLU A 90 -8.10 -19.01 -7.12
CA GLU A 90 -8.84 -19.98 -6.32
C GLU A 90 -9.69 -20.93 -7.17
N LEU A 91 -10.37 -20.40 -8.19
CA LEU A 91 -11.18 -21.19 -9.11
C LEU A 91 -10.34 -22.14 -9.97
N PHE A 92 -9.12 -21.75 -10.32
CA PHE A 92 -8.23 -22.51 -11.20
C PHE A 92 -7.10 -23.26 -10.46
N GLY A 93 -7.12 -23.32 -9.12
CA GLY A 93 -6.26 -24.21 -8.33
C GLY A 93 -4.86 -23.70 -8.00
N ASN A 94 -4.65 -22.37 -7.92
CA ASN A 94 -3.38 -21.74 -7.52
C ASN A 94 -3.48 -20.99 -6.16
N PRO A 95 -3.82 -21.68 -5.05
CA PRO A 95 -4.13 -21.03 -3.77
C PRO A 95 -2.95 -20.28 -3.14
N HIS A 96 -1.70 -20.68 -3.42
CA HIS A 96 -0.54 -19.97 -2.87
C HIS A 96 -0.42 -18.54 -3.39
N LEU A 97 -0.78 -18.30 -4.67
CA LEU A 97 -0.70 -16.97 -5.27
C LEU A 97 -1.89 -16.08 -4.87
N CYS A 98 -3.06 -16.67 -4.57
CA CYS A 98 -4.24 -15.90 -4.17
C CYS A 98 -4.02 -15.20 -2.81
N SER A 99 -3.30 -15.86 -1.90
CA SER A 99 -3.02 -15.35 -0.55
C SER A 99 -2.30 -14.01 -0.56
N GLN A 100 -1.18 -13.93 -1.29
CA GLN A 100 -0.37 -12.73 -1.41
C GLN A 100 -1.15 -11.59 -2.10
N ARG A 101 -1.96 -11.93 -3.10
CA ARG A 101 -2.81 -10.95 -3.80
C ARG A 101 -3.88 -10.38 -2.87
N TYR A 102 -4.54 -11.22 -2.07
CA TYR A 102 -5.50 -10.75 -1.06
C TYR A 102 -4.83 -9.93 0.04
N GLN A 103 -3.65 -10.34 0.53
CA GLN A 103 -2.89 -9.56 1.52
C GLN A 103 -2.51 -8.17 0.99
N THR A 104 -2.04 -8.12 -0.26
CA THR A 104 -1.70 -6.85 -0.92
C THR A 104 -2.93 -5.96 -1.10
N ALA A 105 -4.03 -6.54 -1.58
CA ALA A 105 -5.30 -5.81 -1.72
C ALA A 105 -5.82 -5.30 -0.38
N TYR A 106 -5.72 -6.12 0.68
CA TYR A 106 -6.10 -5.73 2.04
C TYR A 106 -5.31 -4.51 2.53
N MET A 107 -3.97 -4.52 2.39
CA MET A 107 -3.13 -3.39 2.78
C MET A 107 -3.51 -2.11 2.01
N MET A 108 -3.72 -2.20 0.70
CA MET A 108 -4.15 -1.05 -0.11
C MET A 108 -5.50 -0.49 0.35
N LEU A 109 -6.51 -1.36 0.53
CA LEU A 109 -7.84 -0.95 1.00
C LEU A 109 -7.78 -0.35 2.41
N HIS A 110 -6.95 -0.90 3.29
CA HIS A 110 -6.74 -0.38 4.63
C HIS A 110 -6.12 1.02 4.60
N THR A 111 -5.01 1.20 3.87
CA THR A 111 -4.36 2.51 3.73
C THR A 111 -5.31 3.56 3.15
N LEU A 112 -6.10 3.20 2.13
CA LEU A 112 -7.12 4.09 1.57
C LEU A 112 -8.18 4.48 2.60
N SER A 113 -8.65 3.52 3.41
CA SER A 113 -9.67 3.77 4.43
C SER A 113 -9.21 4.72 5.54
N GLU A 114 -7.89 4.79 5.81
CA GLU A 114 -7.32 5.71 6.80
C GLU A 114 -7.08 7.11 6.25
N GLN A 115 -6.95 7.26 4.93
CA GLN A 115 -6.58 8.52 4.28
C GLN A 115 -7.78 9.27 3.68
N VAL A 116 -8.91 8.59 3.46
CA VAL A 116 -10.09 9.20 2.84
C VAL A 116 -10.86 10.08 3.83
N SER A 117 -11.26 11.27 3.40
CA SER A 117 -12.06 12.21 4.21
C SER A 117 -13.57 12.06 4.01
N SER A 118 -13.98 11.44 2.89
CA SER A 118 -15.39 11.18 2.58
C SER A 118 -15.90 9.97 3.35
N GLU A 119 -16.93 10.15 4.17
CA GLU A 119 -17.53 9.06 4.95
C GLU A 119 -18.19 8.00 4.06
N SER A 120 -18.74 8.38 2.90
CA SER A 120 -19.29 7.41 1.94
C SER A 120 -18.21 6.48 1.40
N ASP A 121 -17.07 7.06 1.01
CA ASP A 121 -15.96 6.30 0.43
C ASP A 121 -15.30 5.43 1.49
N LYS A 122 -15.18 5.94 2.72
CA LYS A 122 -14.72 5.19 3.88
C LYS A 122 -15.59 3.96 4.15
N MET A 123 -16.91 4.10 4.07
CA MET A 123 -17.85 2.99 4.25
C MET A 123 -17.65 1.92 3.18
N ILE A 124 -17.50 2.33 1.91
CA ILE A 124 -17.25 1.42 0.79
C ILE A 124 -15.91 0.69 0.96
N LEU A 125 -14.83 1.43 1.23
CA LEU A 125 -13.49 0.87 1.45
C LEU A 125 -13.47 -0.10 2.63
N SER A 126 -14.14 0.25 3.73
CA SER A 126 -14.28 -0.62 4.91
C SER A 126 -15.00 -1.92 4.56
N LYS A 127 -16.11 -1.85 3.79
CA LYS A 127 -16.83 -3.05 3.33
C LYS A 127 -15.94 -3.98 2.52
N TYR A 128 -15.18 -3.46 1.56
CA TYR A 128 -14.26 -4.27 0.75
C TYR A 128 -13.11 -4.82 1.59
N LYS A 129 -12.50 -4.01 2.46
CA LYS A 129 -11.46 -4.43 3.40
C LYS A 129 -11.94 -5.61 4.25
N THR A 130 -13.10 -5.50 4.89
CA THR A 130 -13.68 -6.58 5.72
C THR A 130 -14.00 -7.83 4.90
N ALA A 131 -14.44 -7.69 3.65
CA ALA A 131 -14.68 -8.84 2.78
C ALA A 131 -13.38 -9.60 2.47
N VAL A 132 -12.31 -8.89 2.12
CA VAL A 132 -10.98 -9.48 1.87
C VAL A 132 -10.42 -10.12 3.14
N GLU A 133 -10.54 -9.45 4.28
CA GLU A 133 -10.09 -9.97 5.58
C GLU A 133 -10.81 -11.27 5.95
N LYS A 134 -12.14 -11.32 5.80
CA LYS A 134 -12.91 -12.55 6.02
C LYS A 134 -12.43 -13.68 5.10
N ARG A 135 -12.11 -13.37 3.85
CA ARG A 135 -11.60 -14.36 2.90
C ARG A 135 -10.23 -14.89 3.30
N LEU A 136 -9.31 -14.00 3.67
CA LEU A 136 -7.98 -14.37 4.17
C LEU A 136 -8.08 -15.32 5.38
N ARG A 137 -8.95 -15.03 6.35
CA ARG A 137 -9.16 -15.93 7.51
C ARG A 137 -9.71 -17.32 7.12
N ILE A 138 -10.51 -17.42 6.05
CA ILE A 138 -10.97 -18.72 5.55
C ILE A 138 -9.79 -19.49 4.95
N LEU A 139 -8.97 -18.82 4.15
CA LEU A 139 -7.79 -19.43 3.53
C LEU A 139 -6.75 -19.88 4.58
N GLU A 140 -6.56 -19.08 5.63
CA GLU A 140 -5.73 -19.46 6.80
C GLU A 140 -6.26 -20.74 7.46
N LYS A 141 -7.58 -20.83 7.71
CA LYS A 141 -8.21 -22.04 8.27
C LYS A 141 -8.10 -23.28 7.37
N GLN A 142 -7.99 -23.09 6.06
CA GLN A 142 -7.77 -24.16 5.09
C GLN A 142 -6.30 -24.58 5.00
N GLY A 143 -5.40 -23.94 5.76
CA GLY A 143 -3.96 -24.22 5.73
C GLY A 143 -3.24 -23.65 4.50
N LEU A 144 -3.88 -22.74 3.76
CA LEU A 144 -3.36 -22.18 2.51
C LEU A 144 -2.57 -20.87 2.74
N VAL A 145 -2.60 -20.30 3.95
CA VAL A 145 -2.02 -18.99 4.29
C VAL A 145 -1.43 -19.00 5.70
N GLN A 146 -0.28 -18.35 5.89
CA GLN A 146 0.30 -18.07 7.21
C GLN A 146 -0.34 -16.79 7.79
N ALA A 147 -0.64 -16.80 9.09
CA ALA A 147 -1.32 -15.71 9.79
C ALA A 147 -0.65 -14.35 9.52
N ILE A 148 -1.46 -13.33 9.22
CA ILE A 148 -0.98 -11.96 9.06
C ILE A 148 -0.62 -11.42 10.45
N SER A 149 0.66 -11.43 10.80
CA SER A 149 1.18 -10.73 11.99
C SER A 149 1.13 -9.22 11.74
N THR A 150 0.01 -8.57 12.03
CA THR A 150 0.00 -7.12 12.29
C THR A 150 0.80 -6.89 13.58
N THR A 151 2.08 -6.57 13.42
CA THR A 151 2.96 -6.10 14.50
C THR A 151 3.08 -4.60 14.41
#